data_AF-A0A1V9ZU15-F1
#
_entry.id   AF-A0A1V9ZU15-F1
#
_cell.length_a   1.000
_cell.length_b   1.000
_cell.length_c   1.000
_cell.angle_alpha   90.00
_cell.angle_beta   90.00
_cell.angle_gamma   90.00
#
_symmetry.space_group_name_H-M   'P 1'
#
loop_
_entity.id
_entity.type
_entity.pdbx_description
1 polymer ?
#
loop_
_entity_poly.entity_id
_entity_poly.type
_entity_poly.pdbx_seq_one_letter_code
_entity_poly.pdbx_strand_id
1 'polypeptide(L)'
;MRRFGIAFDIDGVLIRGGRALPNAAKRLQQLQAKGVPHIFLTNGGGCVEEKKTKNLSNILNVPIDPKQMILAHTPMRDLVHKYGDAKVLVMGAYDVLDVAKHYGFKKVVSIQDLARASPHQYPFLEWQHKPSQFADEPIGAIIIFHDPIHWAQDLQIAIDALVGGEPLGSGTGPQTPLYVSNDDFTFSGAYPVPRFAQGAFTRCLKLLYEQHTGRQLEVTRFGKPHAIQYEFAEEVLRSQGPCDRFYGIGDNPFSDIQGANAAGHHWTSVLVRTGVFQSPEDNHDEHPGDVVVDSVDEAVEWILQQEGVE
;
A
#
# COMPACT_ATOMS: atom_id res chain seq x y z
N MET A 1 -17.56 28.36 5.19
CA MET A 1 -16.27 27.73 4.88
C MET A 1 -16.49 26.75 3.76
N ARG A 2 -15.68 26.82 2.70
CA ARG A 2 -15.62 25.75 1.71
C ARG A 2 -15.08 24.48 2.39
N ARG A 3 -15.55 23.33 1.91
CA ARG A 3 -15.52 22.06 2.62
C ARG A 3 -14.56 21.12 1.93
N PHE A 4 -13.28 21.16 2.32
CA PHE A 4 -12.25 20.39 1.64
C PHE A 4 -11.54 19.42 2.60
N GLY A 5 -10.91 18.40 2.02
CA GLY A 5 -10.07 17.44 2.74
C GLY A 5 -8.70 17.31 2.08
N ILE A 6 -7.68 16.94 2.86
CA ILE A 6 -6.32 16.75 2.35
C ILE A 6 -5.85 15.32 2.62
N ALA A 7 -5.40 14.61 1.59
CA ALA A 7 -4.70 13.35 1.71
C ALA A 7 -3.20 13.56 1.49
N PHE A 8 -2.40 13.16 2.47
CA PHE A 8 -0.94 13.23 2.40
C PHE A 8 -0.37 11.85 2.12
N ASP A 9 0.46 11.71 1.08
CA ASP A 9 1.48 10.66 1.14
C ASP A 9 2.46 10.92 2.31
N ILE A 10 3.22 9.90 2.69
CA ILE A 10 4.13 9.94 3.84
C ILE A 10 5.59 10.04 3.38
N ASP A 11 6.06 9.07 2.59
CA ASP A 11 7.47 8.83 2.33
C ASP A 11 7.90 9.62 1.10
N GLY A 12 8.58 10.75 1.32
CA GLY A 12 8.89 11.72 0.26
C GLY A 12 8.05 12.99 0.36
N VAL A 13 7.02 13.03 1.21
CA VAL A 13 6.15 14.20 1.43
C VAL A 13 6.26 14.74 2.86
N LEU A 14 6.03 13.90 3.87
CA LEU A 14 6.09 14.29 5.29
C LEU A 14 7.40 13.89 5.95
N ILE A 15 7.94 12.73 5.55
CA ILE A 15 9.18 12.18 6.09
C ILE A 15 10.08 11.69 4.95
N ARG A 16 11.39 11.62 5.20
CA ARG A 16 12.36 10.94 4.34
C ARG A 16 13.42 10.26 5.19
N GLY A 17 13.61 8.96 4.98
CA GLY A 17 14.59 8.18 5.74
C GLY A 17 14.37 8.21 7.26
N GLY A 18 13.10 8.22 7.70
CA GLY A 18 12.73 8.24 9.12
C GLY A 18 12.88 9.60 9.81
N ARG A 19 13.08 10.69 9.05
CA ARG A 19 13.15 12.05 9.57
C ARG A 19 12.05 12.92 8.97
N ALA A 20 11.47 13.81 9.77
CA ALA A 20 10.52 14.81 9.30
C ALA A 20 11.14 15.70 8.23
N LEU A 21 10.39 15.98 7.16
CA LEU A 21 10.74 17.00 6.19
C LEU A 21 10.45 18.40 6.77
N PRO A 22 11.15 19.45 6.29
CA PRO A 22 10.97 20.81 6.79
C PRO A 22 9.50 21.25 6.78
N ASN A 23 9.08 21.92 7.85
CA ASN A 23 7.73 22.48 8.05
C ASN A 23 6.54 21.48 8.02
N ALA A 24 6.75 20.18 7.78
CA ALA A 24 5.67 19.18 7.76
C ALA A 24 4.85 19.16 9.06
N ALA A 25 5.52 19.08 10.21
CA ALA A 25 4.87 19.10 11.53
C ALA A 25 4.09 20.39 11.79
N LYS A 26 4.67 21.55 11.43
CA LYS A 26 4.05 22.87 11.57
C LYS A 26 2.76 22.96 10.76
N ARG A 27 2.76 22.46 9.51
CA ARG A 27 1.57 22.48 8.65
C ARG A 27 0.48 21.54 9.14
N LEU A 28 0.82 20.35 9.63
CA LEU A 28 -0.18 19.46 10.24
C LEU A 28 -0.82 20.09 11.48
N GLN A 29 -0.03 20.71 12.36
CA GLN A 29 -0.56 21.44 13.52
C GLN A 29 -1.46 22.61 13.10
N GLN A 30 -1.10 23.34 12.04
CA GLN A 30 -1.92 24.42 11.48
C GLN A 30 -3.27 23.89 10.98
N LEU A 31 -3.28 22.75 10.26
CA LEU A 31 -4.51 22.12 9.76
C LEU A 31 -5.39 21.62 10.91
N GLN A 32 -4.79 21.01 11.93
CA GLN A 32 -5.49 20.57 13.14
C GLN A 32 -6.13 21.75 13.89
N ALA A 33 -5.40 22.84 14.08
CA ALA A 33 -5.91 24.05 14.75
C ALA A 33 -7.08 24.69 13.99
N LYS A 34 -7.10 24.56 12.66
CA LYS A 34 -8.17 25.06 11.79
C LYS A 34 -9.31 24.07 11.57
N GLY A 35 -9.19 22.85 12.11
CA GLY A 35 -10.19 21.79 11.93
C GLY A 35 -10.33 21.31 10.48
N VAL A 36 -9.26 21.38 9.68
CA VAL A 36 -9.28 20.90 8.29
C VAL A 36 -9.17 19.37 8.28
N PRO A 37 -10.16 18.64 7.71
CA PRO A 37 -10.09 17.19 7.56
C PRO A 37 -8.85 16.76 6.78
N HIS A 38 -8.09 15.82 7.34
CA HIS A 38 -6.92 15.27 6.67
C HIS A 38 -6.66 13.82 7.03
N ILE A 39 -6.02 13.11 6.11
CA ILE A 39 -5.62 11.71 6.23
C ILE A 39 -4.19 11.51 5.74
N PHE A 40 -3.61 10.38 6.14
CA PHE A 40 -2.33 9.88 5.68
C PHE A 40 -2.58 8.67 4.80
N LEU A 41 -2.30 8.80 3.50
CA LEU A 41 -2.61 7.82 2.46
C LEU A 41 -1.31 7.30 1.87
N THR A 42 -0.86 6.12 2.31
CA THR A 42 0.44 5.56 1.91
C THR A 42 0.30 4.18 1.30
N ASN A 43 1.15 3.88 0.30
CA ASN A 43 1.34 2.52 -0.20
C ASN A 43 2.32 1.69 0.65
N GLY A 44 2.87 2.27 1.72
CA GLY A 44 3.59 1.53 2.75
C GLY A 44 2.64 0.72 3.65
N GLY A 45 3.21 -0.19 4.43
CA GLY A 45 2.41 -1.04 5.32
C GLY A 45 3.27 -2.01 6.15
N GLY A 46 2.77 -3.23 6.31
CA GLY A 46 3.46 -4.31 7.02
C GLY A 46 3.22 -4.32 8.54
N CYS A 47 2.39 -3.41 9.04
CA CYS A 47 1.94 -3.40 10.44
C CYS A 47 0.55 -2.79 10.53
N VAL A 48 -0.11 -2.94 11.68
CA VAL A 48 -1.43 -2.32 11.91
C VAL A 48 -1.35 -0.80 11.93
N GLU A 49 -2.46 -0.15 11.59
CA GLU A 49 -2.62 1.29 11.46
C GLU A 49 -2.17 2.04 12.73
N GLU A 50 -2.48 1.51 13.92
CA GLU A 50 -2.09 2.11 15.20
C GLU A 50 -0.57 2.16 15.37
N LYS A 51 0.14 1.12 14.91
CA LYS A 51 1.60 1.04 15.01
C LYS A 51 2.26 2.02 14.05
N LYS A 52 1.81 2.10 12.80
CA LYS A 52 2.32 3.09 11.83
C LYS A 52 2.01 4.52 12.30
N THR A 53 0.79 4.76 12.79
CA THR A 53 0.36 6.06 13.31
C THR A 53 1.22 6.52 14.48
N LYS A 54 1.44 5.64 15.47
CA LYS A 54 2.30 5.96 16.61
C LYS A 54 3.73 6.31 16.17
N ASN A 55 4.26 5.59 15.19
CA ASN A 55 5.59 5.87 14.66
C ASN A 55 5.64 7.25 13.97
N LEU A 56 4.72 7.51 13.04
CA LEU A 56 4.66 8.80 12.33
C LEU A 56 4.44 9.97 13.29
N SER A 57 3.55 9.81 14.27
CA SER A 57 3.27 10.79 15.32
C SER A 57 4.53 11.13 16.12
N ASN A 58 5.34 10.13 16.47
CA ASN A 58 6.62 10.34 17.17
C ASN A 58 7.65 11.07 16.29
N ILE A 59 7.75 10.73 15.00
CA ILE A 59 8.70 11.37 14.08
C ILE A 59 8.36 12.85 13.88
N LEU A 60 7.07 13.15 13.70
CA LEU A 60 6.58 14.51 13.43
C LEU A 60 6.38 15.32 14.72
N ASN A 61 6.32 14.67 15.89
CA ASN A 61 5.92 15.29 17.15
C ASN A 61 4.55 16.00 17.04
N VAL A 62 3.59 15.31 16.40
CA VAL A 62 2.21 15.77 16.18
C VAL A 62 1.27 14.63 16.54
N PRO A 63 0.21 14.83 17.35
CA PRO A 63 -0.77 13.78 17.63
C PRO A 63 -1.52 13.41 16.35
N ILE A 64 -1.63 12.12 16.06
CA ILE A 64 -2.36 11.60 14.90
C ILE A 64 -3.34 10.52 15.38
N ASP A 65 -4.61 10.61 14.97
CA ASP A 65 -5.60 9.56 15.24
C ASP A 65 -5.38 8.39 14.26
N PRO A 66 -5.29 7.12 14.73
CA PRO A 66 -5.19 5.96 13.86
C PRO A 66 -6.25 5.88 12.76
N LYS A 67 -7.43 6.46 12.96
CA LYS A 67 -8.49 6.54 11.93
C LYS A 67 -8.10 7.39 10.72
N GLN A 68 -7.09 8.26 10.86
CA GLN A 68 -6.57 9.07 9.75
C GLN A 68 -5.54 8.29 8.91
N MET A 69 -5.09 7.11 9.35
CA MET A 69 -4.04 6.34 8.69
C MET A 69 -4.66 5.31 7.74
N ILE A 70 -4.29 5.39 6.47
CA ILE A 70 -4.71 4.46 5.42
C ILE A 70 -3.44 3.91 4.78
N LEU A 71 -3.17 2.65 5.08
CA LEU A 71 -2.06 1.88 4.53
C LEU A 71 -2.50 1.19 3.23
N ALA A 72 -1.53 0.67 2.48
CA ALA A 72 -1.78 -0.07 1.24
C ALA A 72 -2.79 -1.22 1.44
N HIS A 73 -2.74 -1.88 2.60
CA HIS A 73 -3.58 -3.02 2.92
C HIS A 73 -4.87 -2.67 3.69
N THR A 74 -5.09 -1.41 4.10
CA THR A 74 -6.25 -1.05 4.93
C THR A 74 -7.59 -1.39 4.28
N PRO A 75 -7.86 -1.08 3.00
CA PRO A 75 -9.14 -1.45 2.38
C PRO A 75 -9.28 -2.97 2.17
N MET A 76 -8.19 -3.73 2.22
CA MET A 76 -8.23 -5.20 2.07
C MET A 76 -8.88 -5.89 3.27
N ARG A 77 -9.16 -5.19 4.38
CA ARG A 77 -9.94 -5.72 5.50
C ARG A 77 -11.32 -6.24 5.06
N ASP A 78 -11.91 -5.65 4.01
CA ASP A 78 -13.22 -6.04 3.49
C ASP A 78 -13.20 -7.44 2.84
N LEU A 79 -12.01 -7.95 2.46
CA LEU A 79 -11.84 -9.32 1.97
C LEU A 79 -12.21 -10.37 3.03
N VAL A 80 -12.25 -10.00 4.31
CA VAL A 80 -12.70 -10.89 5.41
C VAL A 80 -14.15 -11.33 5.21
N HIS A 81 -15.00 -10.50 4.60
CA HIS A 81 -16.38 -10.89 4.27
C HIS A 81 -16.44 -12.10 3.34
N LYS A 82 -15.43 -12.29 2.48
CA LYS A 82 -15.37 -13.39 1.51
C LYS A 82 -14.50 -14.55 1.98
N TYR A 83 -13.37 -14.27 2.64
CA TYR A 83 -12.33 -15.26 2.94
C TYR A 83 -12.02 -15.42 4.44
N GLY A 84 -12.79 -14.79 5.34
CA GLY A 84 -12.50 -14.80 6.78
C GLY A 84 -12.40 -16.21 7.40
N ASP A 85 -13.20 -17.15 6.91
CA ASP A 85 -13.19 -18.56 7.33
C ASP A 85 -12.33 -19.49 6.44
N ALA A 86 -11.85 -18.98 5.31
CA ALA A 86 -11.02 -19.75 4.37
C ALA A 86 -9.54 -19.73 4.79
N LYS A 87 -8.78 -20.75 4.39
CA LYS A 87 -7.32 -20.74 4.50
C LYS A 87 -6.74 -19.72 3.51
N VAL A 88 -6.09 -18.68 4.02
CA VAL A 88 -5.46 -17.64 3.19
C VAL A 88 -3.95 -17.70 3.34
N LEU A 89 -3.26 -17.65 2.20
CA LEU A 89 -1.80 -17.46 2.16
C LEU A 89 -1.51 -15.97 2.24
N VAL A 90 -0.88 -15.54 3.34
CA VAL A 90 -0.48 -14.16 3.54
C VAL A 90 1.01 -13.99 3.29
N MET A 91 1.36 -12.99 2.49
CA MET A 91 2.72 -12.68 2.10
C MET A 91 3.09 -11.24 2.44
N GLY A 92 4.37 -11.04 2.77
CA GLY A 92 4.98 -9.74 3.01
C GLY A 92 5.92 -9.72 4.20
N ALA A 93 6.68 -8.64 4.33
CA ALA A 93 7.59 -8.39 5.43
C ALA A 93 6.87 -7.99 6.74
N TYR A 94 7.63 -7.96 7.84
CA TYR A 94 7.20 -7.45 9.14
C TYR A 94 6.04 -8.26 9.76
N ASP A 95 4.96 -7.60 10.19
CA ASP A 95 3.91 -8.16 11.04
C ASP A 95 2.64 -8.51 10.24
N VAL A 96 2.76 -8.82 8.94
CA VAL A 96 1.60 -9.02 8.04
C VAL A 96 0.65 -10.14 8.47
N LEU A 97 1.15 -11.16 9.17
CA LEU A 97 0.29 -12.21 9.72
C LEU A 97 -0.58 -11.70 10.88
N ASP A 98 -0.06 -10.76 11.66
CA ASP A 98 -0.81 -10.12 12.74
C ASP A 98 -1.81 -9.10 12.18
N VAL A 99 -1.45 -8.39 11.10
CA VAL A 99 -2.39 -7.56 10.33
C VAL A 99 -3.57 -8.41 9.84
N ALA A 100 -3.31 -9.57 9.23
CA ALA A 100 -4.36 -10.48 8.77
C ALA A 100 -5.31 -10.89 9.90
N LYS A 101 -4.76 -11.33 11.03
CA LYS A 101 -5.56 -11.73 12.19
C LYS A 101 -6.33 -10.56 12.78
N HIS A 102 -5.72 -9.38 12.82
CA HIS A 102 -6.34 -8.16 13.32
C HIS A 102 -7.57 -7.76 12.49
N TYR A 103 -7.50 -7.90 11.17
CA TYR A 103 -8.66 -7.68 10.30
C TYR A 103 -9.74 -8.76 10.44
N GLY A 104 -9.39 -9.97 10.88
CA GLY A 104 -10.36 -11.04 11.19
C GLY A 104 -10.21 -12.31 10.35
N PHE A 105 -9.12 -12.48 9.60
CA PHE A 105 -8.82 -13.75 8.94
C PHE A 105 -8.49 -14.83 9.99
N LYS A 106 -9.21 -15.95 9.98
CA LYS A 106 -9.09 -16.99 11.02
C LYS A 106 -8.02 -18.03 10.71
N LYS A 107 -7.81 -18.34 9.43
CA LYS A 107 -6.89 -19.41 8.96
C LYS A 107 -5.79 -18.82 8.10
N VAL A 108 -4.82 -18.19 8.76
CA VAL A 108 -3.70 -17.52 8.10
C VAL A 108 -2.50 -18.45 8.05
N VAL A 109 -1.93 -18.65 6.86
CA VAL A 109 -0.65 -19.36 6.66
C VAL A 109 0.34 -18.46 5.93
N SER A 110 1.63 -18.64 6.22
CA SER A 110 2.73 -17.95 5.57
C SER A 110 3.45 -18.83 4.54
N ILE A 111 4.33 -18.23 3.73
CA ILE A 111 5.25 -18.98 2.87
C ILE A 111 6.10 -19.95 3.70
N GLN A 112 6.54 -19.53 4.89
CA GLN A 112 7.35 -20.36 5.77
C GLN A 112 6.55 -21.52 6.38
N ASP A 113 5.24 -21.41 6.55
CA ASP A 113 4.40 -22.53 6.97
C ASP A 113 4.27 -23.58 5.87
N LEU A 114 4.10 -23.14 4.62
CA LEU A 114 4.08 -24.03 3.45
C LEU A 114 5.44 -24.71 3.24
N ALA A 115 6.52 -23.93 3.30
CA ALA A 115 7.89 -24.45 3.18
C ALA A 115 8.23 -25.48 4.25
N ARG A 116 7.81 -25.28 5.51
CA ARG A 116 8.00 -26.30 6.56
C ARG A 116 7.12 -27.52 6.38
N ALA A 117 5.90 -27.36 5.85
CA ALA A 117 5.02 -28.48 5.56
C ALA A 117 5.56 -29.35 4.41
N SER A 118 6.28 -28.75 3.45
CA SER A 118 6.93 -29.44 2.33
C SER A 118 8.35 -28.89 2.07
N PRO A 119 9.36 -29.30 2.88
CA PRO A 119 10.71 -28.73 2.82
C PRO A 119 11.42 -28.83 1.46
N HIS A 120 11.01 -29.76 0.61
CA HIS A 120 11.58 -29.94 -0.72
C HIS A 120 10.92 -29.06 -1.80
N GLN A 121 9.89 -28.28 -1.47
CA GLN A 121 9.19 -27.42 -2.41
C GLN A 121 10.09 -26.31 -2.98
N TYR A 122 11.07 -25.84 -2.20
CA TYR A 122 12.13 -24.96 -2.68
C TYR A 122 13.50 -25.50 -2.21
N PRO A 123 14.22 -26.25 -3.06
CA PRO A 123 15.34 -27.09 -2.63
C PRO A 123 16.62 -26.32 -2.26
N PHE A 124 16.63 -24.99 -2.44
CA PHE A 124 17.79 -24.15 -2.16
C PHE A 124 17.80 -23.58 -0.73
N LEU A 125 16.74 -23.82 0.05
CA LEU A 125 16.65 -23.45 1.46
C LEU A 125 16.23 -24.66 2.28
N GLU A 126 16.88 -24.85 3.44
CA GLU A 126 16.53 -25.92 4.36
C GLU A 126 15.48 -25.46 5.37
N TRP A 127 14.41 -26.27 5.51
CA TRP A 127 13.37 -26.07 6.51
C TRP A 127 13.24 -27.29 7.40
N GLN A 128 13.19 -27.06 8.71
CA GLN A 128 12.76 -28.10 9.64
C GLN A 128 11.30 -28.44 9.36
N HIS A 129 11.02 -29.72 9.07
CA HIS A 129 9.66 -30.16 8.79
C HIS A 129 8.73 -29.86 9.96
N LYS A 130 7.59 -29.22 9.65
CA LYS A 130 6.51 -28.97 10.59
C LYS A 130 5.19 -29.12 9.84
N PRO A 131 4.28 -30.01 10.26
CA PRO A 131 2.97 -30.15 9.64
C PRO A 131 2.19 -28.83 9.62
N SER A 132 1.45 -28.59 8.54
CA SER A 132 0.56 -27.43 8.45
C SER A 132 -0.63 -27.60 9.40
N GLN A 133 -1.04 -26.52 10.06
CA GLN A 133 -2.23 -26.50 10.92
C GLN A 133 -3.53 -26.76 10.14
N PHE A 134 -3.52 -26.49 8.83
CA PHE A 134 -4.69 -26.58 7.94
C PHE A 134 -4.32 -27.39 6.68
N ALA A 135 -3.69 -28.55 6.88
CA ALA A 135 -3.12 -29.37 5.81
C ALA A 135 -4.17 -29.81 4.78
N ASP A 136 -5.36 -30.20 5.23
CA ASP A 136 -6.43 -30.76 4.39
C ASP A 136 -7.33 -29.70 3.73
N GLU A 137 -7.08 -28.42 3.97
CA GLU A 137 -7.87 -27.33 3.39
C GLU A 137 -7.16 -26.73 2.17
N PRO A 138 -7.83 -26.40 1.05
CA PRO A 138 -7.20 -25.67 -0.05
C PRO A 138 -6.92 -24.21 0.34
N ILE A 139 -5.96 -23.57 -0.34
CA ILE A 139 -5.74 -22.12 -0.21
C ILE A 139 -6.86 -21.40 -0.96
N GLY A 140 -7.69 -20.65 -0.25
CA GLY A 140 -8.84 -19.93 -0.84
C GLY A 140 -8.47 -18.59 -1.47
N ALA A 141 -7.40 -17.94 -0.99
CA ALA A 141 -6.86 -16.71 -1.57
C ALA A 141 -5.39 -16.53 -1.17
N ILE A 142 -4.66 -15.80 -2.02
CA ILE A 142 -3.32 -15.30 -1.75
C ILE A 142 -3.41 -13.78 -1.57
N ILE A 143 -2.85 -13.28 -0.47
CA ILE A 143 -2.95 -11.88 -0.09
C ILE A 143 -1.54 -11.36 0.22
N ILE A 144 -1.06 -10.44 -0.60
CA ILE A 144 0.24 -9.79 -0.43
C ILE A 144 0.02 -8.43 0.23
N PHE A 145 0.21 -8.36 1.55
CA PHE A 145 0.01 -7.13 2.34
C PHE A 145 1.22 -6.20 2.35
N HIS A 146 2.40 -6.72 2.03
CA HIS A 146 3.63 -5.94 1.96
C HIS A 146 4.64 -6.64 1.05
N ASP A 147 5.70 -5.95 0.66
CA ASP A 147 6.86 -6.50 -0.05
C ASP A 147 7.39 -7.79 0.61
N PRO A 148 7.41 -8.93 -0.12
CA PRO A 148 8.13 -10.12 0.31
C PRO A 148 9.66 -9.90 0.26
N ILE A 149 10.41 -10.64 1.08
CA ILE A 149 11.86 -10.44 1.25
C ILE A 149 12.67 -11.52 0.52
N HIS A 150 12.20 -12.77 0.51
CA HIS A 150 12.98 -13.92 0.03
C HIS A 150 12.48 -14.36 -1.35
N TRP A 151 12.59 -13.44 -2.32
CA TRP A 151 11.86 -13.52 -3.60
C TRP A 151 11.96 -14.87 -4.30
N ALA A 152 13.12 -15.52 -4.34
CA ALA A 152 13.23 -16.79 -5.06
C ALA A 152 12.35 -17.90 -4.47
N GLN A 153 12.30 -18.02 -3.13
CA GLN A 153 11.38 -18.94 -2.45
C GLN A 153 9.93 -18.45 -2.54
N ASP A 154 9.73 -17.17 -2.22
CA ASP A 154 8.40 -16.56 -2.15
C ASP A 154 7.68 -16.66 -3.51
N LEU A 155 8.40 -16.46 -4.61
CA LEU A 155 7.89 -16.61 -5.98
C LEU A 155 7.57 -18.08 -6.30
N GLN A 156 8.47 -19.03 -6.01
CA GLN A 156 8.20 -20.46 -6.26
C GLN A 156 6.92 -20.91 -5.56
N ILE A 157 6.83 -20.68 -4.24
CA ILE A 157 5.71 -21.15 -3.43
C ILE A 157 4.42 -20.38 -3.78
N ALA A 158 4.51 -19.09 -4.14
CA ALA A 158 3.35 -18.34 -4.63
C ALA A 158 2.83 -18.88 -5.97
N ILE A 159 3.71 -19.26 -6.90
CA ILE A 159 3.30 -19.88 -8.18
C ILE A 159 2.62 -21.23 -7.90
N ASP A 160 3.20 -22.05 -7.03
CA ASP A 160 2.60 -23.34 -6.67
C ASP A 160 1.20 -23.15 -6.05
N ALA A 161 1.03 -22.11 -5.22
CA ALA A 161 -0.26 -21.75 -4.64
C ALA A 161 -1.25 -21.18 -5.68
N LEU A 162 -0.78 -20.41 -6.66
CA LEU A 162 -1.59 -19.88 -7.76
C LEU A 162 -2.09 -20.99 -8.69
N VAL A 163 -1.25 -21.98 -8.94
CA VAL A 163 -1.55 -23.14 -9.80
C VAL A 163 -2.41 -24.17 -9.07
N GLY A 164 -2.23 -24.29 -7.74
CA GLY A 164 -2.98 -25.22 -6.91
C GLY A 164 -2.59 -26.68 -7.16
N GLY A 165 -3.53 -27.60 -6.90
CA GLY A 165 -3.33 -29.04 -7.06
C GLY A 165 -2.88 -29.76 -5.78
N GLU A 166 -2.86 -31.09 -5.85
CA GLU A 166 -2.43 -31.98 -4.78
C GLU A 166 -1.47 -33.03 -5.38
N PRO A 167 -0.14 -32.90 -5.17
CA PRO A 167 0.55 -31.91 -4.33
C PRO A 167 0.46 -30.47 -4.87
N LEU A 168 0.63 -29.47 -3.99
CA LEU A 168 0.60 -28.05 -4.35
C LEU A 168 1.61 -27.75 -5.48
N GLY A 169 1.17 -27.04 -6.52
CA GLY A 169 1.95 -26.75 -7.73
C GLY A 169 1.76 -27.76 -8.88
N SER A 170 1.07 -28.89 -8.64
CA SER A 170 0.77 -29.87 -9.70
C SER A 170 -0.48 -29.54 -10.54
N GLY A 171 -1.26 -28.54 -10.12
CA GLY A 171 -2.60 -28.28 -10.64
C GLY A 171 -2.66 -27.80 -12.09
N THR A 172 -3.81 -28.04 -12.73
CA THR A 172 -4.21 -27.41 -14.01
C THR A 172 -5.54 -26.65 -13.88
N GLY A 173 -6.04 -26.52 -12.64
CA GLY A 173 -7.30 -25.87 -12.30
C GLY A 173 -7.28 -24.34 -12.44
N PRO A 174 -8.38 -23.66 -12.08
CA PRO A 174 -8.43 -22.19 -12.10
C PRO A 174 -7.38 -21.60 -11.16
N GLN A 175 -6.93 -20.39 -11.47
CA GLN A 175 -5.99 -19.66 -10.63
C GLN A 175 -6.60 -19.40 -9.24
N THR A 176 -5.82 -19.60 -8.18
CA THR A 176 -6.17 -19.10 -6.84
C THR A 176 -6.28 -17.56 -6.87
N PRO A 177 -7.34 -16.96 -6.31
CA PRO A 177 -7.48 -15.50 -6.26
C PRO A 177 -6.27 -14.82 -5.62
N LEU A 178 -5.72 -13.81 -6.29
CA LEU A 178 -4.55 -13.06 -5.86
C LEU A 178 -4.90 -11.59 -5.63
N TYR A 179 -4.56 -11.10 -4.44
CA TYR A 179 -4.75 -9.72 -4.00
C TYR A 179 -3.40 -9.11 -3.63
N VAL A 180 -3.10 -7.94 -4.18
CA VAL A 180 -1.86 -7.20 -3.89
C VAL A 180 -2.19 -5.81 -3.36
N SER A 181 -1.47 -5.36 -2.35
CA SER A 181 -1.75 -4.12 -1.61
C SER A 181 -1.10 -2.88 -2.22
N ASN A 182 -0.08 -3.04 -3.06
CA ASN A 182 0.74 -1.95 -3.58
C ASN A 182 1.25 -2.30 -4.99
N ASP A 183 0.88 -1.50 -6.00
CA ASP A 183 1.37 -1.67 -7.38
C ASP A 183 2.56 -0.77 -7.75
N ASP A 184 3.10 0.00 -6.82
CA ASP A 184 4.27 0.83 -7.06
C ASP A 184 5.44 -0.03 -7.51
N PHE A 185 6.06 0.36 -8.63
CA PHE A 185 7.27 -0.30 -9.10
C PHE A 185 8.48 0.06 -8.22
N THR A 186 8.54 1.32 -7.78
CA THR A 186 9.60 1.85 -6.93
C THR A 186 9.08 2.80 -5.87
N PHE A 187 9.84 2.98 -4.79
CA PHE A 187 9.58 3.94 -3.72
C PHE A 187 10.84 4.70 -3.27
N SER A 188 10.64 5.84 -2.60
CA SER A 188 11.70 6.66 -2.01
C SER A 188 11.98 6.29 -0.56
N GLY A 189 13.22 5.89 -0.26
CA GLY A 189 13.67 5.53 1.08
C GLY A 189 14.82 6.40 1.60
N ALA A 190 15.57 5.87 2.57
CA ALA A 190 16.79 6.54 3.07
C ALA A 190 17.96 6.51 2.07
N TYR A 191 17.93 5.57 1.11
CA TYR A 191 18.96 5.46 0.08
C TYR A 191 18.78 6.58 -0.98
N PRO A 192 19.85 7.12 -1.59
CA PRO A 192 19.74 8.26 -2.52
C PRO A 192 18.96 7.98 -3.82
N VAL A 193 18.76 6.72 -4.18
CA VAL A 193 18.09 6.30 -5.43
C VAL A 193 16.87 5.45 -5.10
N PRO A 194 15.72 5.60 -5.81
CA PRO A 194 14.53 4.79 -5.60
C PRO A 194 14.83 3.28 -5.55
N ARG A 195 14.14 2.56 -4.66
CA ARG A 195 14.24 1.11 -4.49
C ARG A 195 13.01 0.43 -5.07
N PHE A 196 13.11 -0.84 -5.44
CA PHE A 196 11.94 -1.60 -5.91
C PHE A 196 10.93 -1.79 -4.79
N ALA A 197 9.65 -1.68 -5.13
CA ALA A 197 8.51 -1.92 -4.26
C ALA A 197 7.74 -3.20 -4.69
N GLN A 198 6.61 -3.48 -4.04
CA GLN A 198 5.80 -4.68 -4.24
C GLN A 198 5.33 -4.85 -5.70
N GLY A 199 5.13 -3.76 -6.44
CA GLY A 199 4.80 -3.81 -7.86
C GLY A 199 5.86 -4.56 -8.66
N ALA A 200 7.16 -4.37 -8.36
CA ALA A 200 8.25 -5.10 -9.01
C ALA A 200 8.18 -6.61 -8.72
N PHE A 201 7.93 -7.00 -7.45
CA PHE A 201 7.70 -8.41 -7.09
C PHE A 201 6.52 -8.99 -7.89
N THR A 202 5.42 -8.26 -7.98
CA THR A 202 4.21 -8.68 -8.69
C THR A 202 4.47 -8.83 -10.20
N ARG A 203 5.31 -7.99 -10.81
CA ARG A 203 5.73 -8.14 -12.21
C ARG A 203 6.58 -9.40 -12.42
N CYS A 204 7.49 -9.73 -11.49
CA CYS A 204 8.23 -10.99 -11.52
C CYS A 204 7.32 -12.22 -11.37
N LEU A 205 6.38 -12.18 -10.42
CA LEU A 205 5.40 -13.24 -10.21
C LEU A 205 4.55 -13.47 -11.46
N LYS A 206 4.06 -12.38 -12.08
CA LYS A 206 3.33 -12.42 -13.34
C LYS A 206 4.14 -13.08 -14.45
N LEU A 207 5.38 -12.63 -14.67
CA LEU A 207 6.23 -13.19 -15.71
C LEU A 207 6.40 -14.70 -15.54
N LEU A 208 6.74 -15.16 -14.33
CA LEU A 208 6.97 -16.57 -14.06
C LEU A 208 5.68 -17.40 -14.21
N TYR A 209 4.54 -16.92 -13.69
CA TYR A 209 3.25 -17.61 -13.83
C TYR A 209 2.84 -17.76 -15.30
N GLU A 210 2.96 -16.68 -16.08
CA GLU A 210 2.57 -16.68 -17.49
C GLU A 210 3.47 -17.59 -18.34
N GLN A 211 4.78 -17.57 -18.10
CA GLN A 211 5.72 -18.47 -18.78
C GLN A 211 5.52 -19.94 -18.37
N HIS A 212 5.22 -20.19 -17.09
CA HIS A 212 5.03 -21.55 -16.58
C HIS A 212 3.72 -22.18 -17.05
N THR A 213 2.64 -21.40 -17.09
CA THR A 213 1.29 -21.93 -17.32
C THR A 213 0.72 -21.64 -18.71
N GLY A 214 1.29 -20.67 -19.44
CA GLY A 214 0.72 -20.15 -20.69
C GLY A 214 -0.56 -19.34 -20.51
N ARG A 215 -0.96 -19.01 -19.28
CA ARG A 215 -2.17 -18.25 -18.94
C ARG A 215 -1.82 -16.90 -18.36
N GLN A 216 -2.64 -15.88 -18.64
CA GLN A 216 -2.48 -14.55 -18.03
C GLN A 216 -2.74 -14.61 -16.53
N LEU A 217 -1.89 -13.94 -15.73
CA LEU A 217 -2.10 -13.82 -14.29
C LEU A 217 -3.18 -12.77 -14.00
N GLU A 218 -4.28 -13.20 -13.37
CA GLU A 218 -5.31 -12.30 -12.87
C GLU A 218 -4.93 -11.77 -11.48
N VAL A 219 -4.92 -10.45 -11.30
CA VAL A 219 -4.52 -9.81 -10.04
C VAL A 219 -5.54 -8.75 -9.67
N THR A 220 -6.09 -8.84 -8.46
CA THR A 220 -6.87 -7.73 -7.88
C THR A 220 -5.91 -6.81 -7.15
N ARG A 221 -5.87 -5.54 -7.55
CA ARG A 221 -4.90 -4.56 -7.03
C ARG A 221 -5.55 -3.54 -6.11
N PHE A 222 -4.89 -3.28 -5.01
CA PHE A 222 -5.18 -2.26 -4.02
C PHE A 222 -4.00 -1.27 -3.94
N GLY A 223 -4.13 -0.25 -3.10
CA GLY A 223 -3.16 0.84 -3.04
C GLY A 223 -3.35 1.84 -4.18
N LYS A 224 -2.67 2.97 -4.05
CA LYS A 224 -2.56 3.97 -5.12
C LYS A 224 -1.85 3.32 -6.33
N PRO A 225 -2.26 3.63 -7.58
CA PRO A 225 -3.23 4.64 -8.00
C PRO A 225 -4.69 4.12 -8.12
N HIS A 226 -5.03 2.95 -7.56
CA HIS A 226 -6.33 2.32 -7.82
C HIS A 226 -7.50 3.03 -7.14
N ALA A 227 -8.65 3.07 -7.84
CA ALA A 227 -9.85 3.79 -7.40
C ALA A 227 -10.34 3.39 -5.99
N ILE A 228 -10.27 2.09 -5.65
CA ILE A 228 -10.66 1.57 -4.34
C ILE A 228 -9.95 2.28 -3.18
N GLN A 229 -8.71 2.72 -3.39
CA GLN A 229 -7.92 3.41 -2.38
C GLN A 229 -8.43 4.84 -2.16
N TYR A 230 -8.86 5.53 -3.22
CA TYR A 230 -9.36 6.90 -3.17
C TYR A 230 -10.82 6.96 -2.72
N GLU A 231 -11.65 5.99 -3.11
CA GLU A 231 -13.01 5.83 -2.59
C GLU A 231 -12.99 5.68 -1.07
N PHE A 232 -12.12 4.78 -0.57
CA PHE A 232 -11.92 4.60 0.88
C PHE A 232 -11.37 5.87 1.55
N ALA A 233 -10.42 6.57 0.91
CA ALA A 233 -9.89 7.84 1.42
C ALA A 233 -10.97 8.92 1.56
N GLU A 234 -11.88 9.04 0.59
CA GLU A 234 -13.00 9.97 0.66
C GLU A 234 -13.98 9.64 1.79
N GLU A 235 -14.29 8.36 2.00
CA GLU A 235 -15.13 7.93 3.13
C GLU A 235 -14.53 8.34 4.47
N VAL A 236 -13.23 8.11 4.66
CA VAL A 236 -12.52 8.49 5.89
C VAL A 236 -12.50 10.01 6.05
N LEU A 237 -12.21 10.78 5.00
CA LEU A 237 -12.23 12.25 5.06
C LEU A 237 -13.62 12.80 5.39
N ARG A 238 -14.67 12.28 4.74
CA ARG A 238 -16.07 12.68 5.00
C ARG A 238 -16.54 12.31 6.39
N SER A 239 -15.95 11.29 7.01
CA SER A 239 -16.25 10.92 8.40
C SER A 239 -15.69 11.93 9.42
N GLN A 240 -14.67 12.71 9.06
CA GLN A 240 -14.09 13.76 9.92
C GLN A 240 -14.82 15.10 9.78
N GLY A 241 -15.51 15.31 8.67
CA GLY A 241 -16.31 16.49 8.42
C GLY A 241 -16.85 16.51 6.99
N PRO A 242 -17.89 17.30 6.69
CA PRO A 242 -18.42 17.37 5.33
C PRO A 242 -17.35 17.94 4.38
N CYS A 243 -16.98 17.17 3.35
CA CYS A 243 -15.99 17.53 2.32
C CYS A 243 -16.54 17.20 0.92
N ASP A 244 -16.45 18.17 -0.01
CA ASP A 244 -16.83 18.04 -1.42
C ASP A 244 -15.65 18.25 -2.40
N ARG A 245 -14.51 18.72 -1.90
CA ARG A 245 -13.24 18.87 -2.64
C ARG A 245 -12.10 18.19 -1.90
N PHE A 246 -11.17 17.61 -2.61
CA PHE A 246 -10.03 16.89 -2.03
C PHE A 246 -8.72 17.28 -2.70
N TYR A 247 -7.66 17.30 -1.90
CA TYR A 247 -6.30 17.55 -2.36
C TYR A 247 -5.42 16.35 -2.04
N GLY A 248 -4.79 15.77 -3.06
CA GLY A 248 -3.83 14.68 -2.90
C GLY A 248 -2.41 15.21 -3.04
N ILE A 249 -1.65 15.24 -1.95
CA ILE A 249 -0.26 15.69 -1.94
C ILE A 249 0.66 14.47 -2.01
N GLY A 250 1.48 14.38 -3.05
CA GLY A 250 2.31 13.21 -3.32
C GLY A 250 3.59 13.52 -4.09
N ASP A 251 4.55 12.61 -4.05
CA ASP A 251 5.85 12.72 -4.72
C ASP A 251 5.99 11.78 -5.92
N ASN A 252 5.07 10.82 -6.10
CA ASN A 252 5.16 9.80 -7.14
C ASN A 252 4.08 9.99 -8.24
N PRO A 253 4.48 10.40 -9.46
CA PRO A 253 3.55 10.61 -10.58
C PRO A 253 2.71 9.39 -10.94
N PHE A 254 3.30 8.19 -10.89
CA PHE A 254 2.65 6.92 -11.23
C PHE A 254 1.76 6.35 -10.12
N SER A 255 1.64 7.04 -8.98
CA SER A 255 0.90 6.56 -7.82
C SER A 255 -0.04 7.63 -7.26
N ASP A 256 0.53 8.68 -6.66
CA ASP A 256 -0.25 9.75 -6.04
C ASP A 256 -0.99 10.58 -7.08
N ILE A 257 -0.26 11.03 -8.10
CA ILE A 257 -0.78 11.99 -9.07
C ILE A 257 -1.74 11.30 -10.03
N GLN A 258 -1.33 10.17 -10.60
CA GLN A 258 -2.22 9.36 -11.43
C GLN A 258 -3.50 8.99 -10.69
N GLY A 259 -3.39 8.56 -9.41
CA GLY A 259 -4.54 8.16 -8.61
C GLY A 259 -5.49 9.32 -8.32
N ALA A 260 -4.97 10.46 -7.86
CA ALA A 260 -5.79 11.65 -7.58
C ALA A 260 -6.47 12.17 -8.86
N ASN A 261 -5.75 12.22 -9.99
CA ASN A 261 -6.32 12.66 -11.27
C ASN A 261 -7.42 11.70 -11.77
N ALA A 262 -7.24 10.39 -11.56
CA ALA A 262 -8.22 9.38 -11.97
C ALA A 262 -9.46 9.32 -11.04
N ALA A 263 -9.34 9.79 -9.80
CA ALA A 263 -10.44 9.78 -8.83
C ALA A 263 -11.57 10.77 -9.17
N GLY A 264 -11.32 11.73 -10.07
CA GLY A 264 -12.33 12.64 -10.64
C GLY A 264 -12.07 14.12 -10.36
N HIS A 265 -12.87 15.00 -10.96
CA HIS A 265 -12.66 16.45 -10.94
C HIS A 265 -12.76 17.11 -9.55
N HIS A 266 -13.29 16.39 -8.56
CA HIS A 266 -13.33 16.83 -7.17
C HIS A 266 -12.03 16.59 -6.42
N TRP A 267 -11.08 15.86 -7.01
CA TRP A 267 -9.69 15.78 -6.56
C TRP A 267 -8.81 16.77 -7.31
N THR A 268 -7.85 17.34 -6.61
CA THR A 268 -6.75 18.14 -7.17
C THR A 268 -5.43 17.53 -6.72
N SER A 269 -4.58 17.14 -7.67
CA SER A 269 -3.27 16.57 -7.38
C SER A 269 -2.22 17.65 -7.17
N VAL A 270 -1.40 17.50 -6.12
CA VAL A 270 -0.31 18.41 -5.78
C VAL A 270 0.98 17.60 -5.72
N LEU A 271 1.80 17.74 -6.77
CA LEU A 271 3.08 17.05 -6.91
C LEU A 271 4.19 17.82 -6.19
N VAL A 272 4.89 17.16 -5.27
CA VAL A 272 6.05 17.72 -4.56
C VAL A 272 7.37 17.17 -5.08
N ARG A 273 8.45 17.94 -4.95
CA ARG A 273 9.80 17.56 -5.44
C ARG A 273 10.71 16.90 -4.40
N THR A 274 10.17 16.52 -3.25
CA THR A 274 10.97 16.03 -2.10
C THR A 274 11.25 14.52 -2.11
N GLY A 275 10.69 13.77 -3.08
CA GLY A 275 10.69 12.31 -3.12
C GLY A 275 11.08 11.70 -4.48
N VAL A 276 10.22 10.87 -5.08
CA VAL A 276 10.44 10.14 -6.35
C VAL A 276 10.61 11.13 -7.49
N PHE A 277 9.71 12.11 -7.61
CA PHE A 277 9.85 13.21 -8.54
C PHE A 277 10.89 14.22 -8.03
N GLN A 278 11.98 14.38 -8.79
CA GLN A 278 13.06 15.34 -8.53
C GLN A 278 13.46 16.11 -9.80
N SER A 279 12.65 16.03 -10.86
CA SER A 279 12.96 16.69 -12.13
C SER A 279 13.10 18.20 -11.93
N PRO A 280 14.02 18.89 -12.61
CA PRO A 280 14.03 20.35 -12.69
C PRO A 280 12.95 20.90 -13.62
N GLU A 281 12.26 20.06 -14.39
CA GLU A 281 11.18 20.46 -15.30
C GLU A 281 9.93 20.88 -14.53
N ASP A 282 9.08 21.68 -15.19
CA ASP A 282 7.89 22.25 -14.55
C ASP A 282 6.92 21.17 -14.03
N ASN A 283 6.80 20.03 -14.72
CA ASN A 283 5.89 18.94 -14.36
C ASN A 283 6.37 17.59 -14.92
N HIS A 284 5.69 16.49 -14.60
CA HIS A 284 5.96 15.16 -15.16
C HIS A 284 5.25 14.96 -16.51
N ASP A 285 5.92 14.37 -17.49
CA ASP A 285 5.42 14.24 -18.86
C ASP A 285 4.18 13.33 -19.00
N GLU A 286 4.19 12.15 -18.36
CA GLU A 286 3.12 11.15 -18.51
C GLU A 286 1.93 11.38 -17.55
N HIS A 287 2.22 11.70 -16.29
CA HIS A 287 1.24 11.96 -15.25
C HIS A 287 1.48 13.34 -14.59
N PRO A 288 1.10 14.44 -15.26
CA PRO A 288 1.29 15.77 -14.71
C PRO A 288 0.39 16.01 -13.50
N GLY A 289 0.93 16.67 -12.48
CA GLY A 289 0.14 17.19 -11.36
C GLY A 289 -0.67 18.40 -11.79
N ASP A 290 -1.84 18.61 -11.19
CA ASP A 290 -2.61 19.85 -11.38
C ASP A 290 -1.83 21.05 -10.85
N VAL A 291 -1.02 20.82 -9.82
CA VAL A 291 -0.12 21.77 -9.17
C VAL A 291 1.21 21.10 -8.90
N VAL A 292 2.31 21.82 -9.12
CA VAL A 292 3.65 21.38 -8.77
C VAL A 292 4.30 22.41 -7.87
N VAL A 293 4.85 21.94 -6.75
CA VAL A 293 5.51 22.78 -5.73
C VAL A 293 6.75 22.09 -5.19
N ASP A 294 7.63 22.81 -4.51
CA ASP A 294 8.90 22.22 -4.09
C ASP A 294 8.77 21.36 -2.83
N SER A 295 7.75 21.59 -2.00
CA SER A 295 7.60 20.89 -0.71
C SER A 295 6.16 20.84 -0.19
N VAL A 296 5.95 20.02 0.86
CA VAL A 296 4.66 19.98 1.59
C VAL A 296 4.30 21.31 2.26
N ASP A 297 5.30 22.15 2.56
CA ASP A 297 5.09 23.48 3.13
C ASP A 297 4.32 24.38 2.16
N GLU A 298 4.82 24.44 0.92
CA GLU A 298 4.22 25.18 -0.19
C GLU A 298 2.89 24.57 -0.63
N ALA A 299 2.79 23.24 -0.64
CA ALA A 299 1.55 22.55 -0.98
C ALA A 299 0.41 22.98 -0.05
N VAL A 300 0.63 22.90 1.27
CA VAL A 300 -0.41 23.27 2.24
C VAL A 300 -0.69 24.77 2.20
N GLU A 301 0.33 25.61 2.04
CA GLU A 301 0.14 27.06 1.90
C GLU A 301 -0.71 27.42 0.68
N TRP A 302 -0.40 26.81 -0.47
CA TRP A 302 -1.17 27.00 -1.69
C TRP A 302 -2.62 26.55 -1.51
N ILE A 303 -2.88 25.36 -0.93
CA ILE A 303 -4.24 24.85 -0.69
C ILE A 303 -5.04 25.82 0.20
N LEU A 304 -4.44 26.28 1.30
CA LEU A 304 -5.09 27.22 2.22
C LEU A 304 -5.44 28.54 1.52
N GLN A 305 -4.55 29.06 0.66
CA GLN A 305 -4.81 30.26 -0.14
C GLN A 305 -5.96 30.04 -1.15
N GLN A 306 -5.99 28.90 -1.85
CA GLN A 306 -7.07 28.59 -2.80
C GLN A 306 -8.45 28.50 -2.13
N GLU A 307 -8.49 27.98 -0.90
CA GLU A 307 -9.73 27.80 -0.14
C GLU A 307 -10.07 29.03 0.73
N GLY A 308 -9.26 30.10 0.67
CA GLY A 308 -9.51 31.35 1.38
C GLY A 308 -9.41 31.21 2.90
N VAL A 309 -8.50 30.35 3.36
CA VAL A 309 -8.26 30.09 4.78
C VAL A 309 -6.98 30.81 5.22
N GLU A 310 -7.15 31.97 5.87
CA GLU A 310 -6.08 32.68 6.61
C GLU A 310 -5.66 31.88 7.83
#